data_AF-A0A966TQN2-F1
#
_entry.id   AF-A0A966TQN2-F1
#
_cell.length_a   1.000
_cell.length_b   1.000
_cell.length_c   1.000
_cell.angle_alpha   90.00
_cell.angle_beta   90.00
_cell.angle_gamma   90.00
#
_symmetry.space_group_name_H-M   'P 1'
#
loop_
_entity.id
_entity.type
_entity.pdbx_description
1 polymer ?
#
loop_
_entity_poly.entity_id
_entity_poly.type
_entity_poly.pdbx_seq_one_letter_code
_entity_poly.pdbx_strand_id
1 'polypeptide(L)'
;MSSTNAFPLSFEFFPPKTPEGAQKLQTVRQELYRLKPEFFSVTYGAGGSTQDGTLQQVQSILKEGFDAAPHFSCIGTTRAIVREQLSAFKTSGVRRMVALRGDLPSGHGTFGEFRYASELVECIRQESGDEFHIEVGCYPEAVSYTHL
;
A
#
# COMPACT_ATOMS: atom_id res chain seq x y z
N MET A 1 -15.93 -26.10 20.49
CA MET A 1 -15.38 -24.74 20.65
C MET A 1 -15.92 -23.92 19.49
N SER A 2 -16.79 -22.96 19.77
CA SER A 2 -17.53 -22.22 18.73
C SER A 2 -16.57 -21.32 17.97
N SER A 3 -16.18 -21.72 16.76
CA SER A 3 -15.54 -20.84 15.79
C SER A 3 -16.54 -19.77 15.38
N THR A 4 -16.50 -18.62 16.05
CA THR A 4 -17.13 -17.42 15.52
C THR A 4 -16.49 -17.14 14.17
N ASN A 5 -17.25 -17.30 13.08
CA ASN A 5 -16.95 -16.71 11.77
C ASN A 5 -16.82 -15.20 11.98
N ALA A 6 -15.62 -14.74 12.34
CA ALA A 6 -15.31 -13.32 12.41
C ALA A 6 -15.16 -12.83 10.98
N PHE A 7 -15.97 -11.85 10.59
CA PHE A 7 -15.85 -11.19 9.31
C PHE A 7 -14.46 -10.52 9.23
N PRO A 8 -13.62 -10.84 8.23
CA PRO A 8 -12.33 -10.19 8.06
C PRO A 8 -12.50 -8.68 7.94
N LEU A 9 -11.73 -7.94 8.73
CA LEU A 9 -11.81 -6.48 8.80
C LEU A 9 -10.43 -5.88 8.56
N SER A 10 -10.37 -4.84 7.73
CA SER A 10 -9.19 -4.00 7.54
C SER A 10 -9.60 -2.54 7.40
N PHE A 11 -8.63 -1.64 7.57
CA PHE A 11 -8.84 -0.20 7.42
C PHE A 11 -7.75 0.41 6.53
N GLU A 12 -8.11 1.43 5.78
CA GLU A 12 -7.20 2.18 4.92
C GLU A 12 -6.98 3.60 5.45
N PHE A 13 -5.72 4.05 5.43
CA PHE A 13 -5.34 5.40 5.81
C PHE A 13 -4.59 6.13 4.71
N PHE A 14 -4.79 7.45 4.67
CA PHE A 14 -3.97 8.35 3.87
C PHE A 14 -2.83 8.91 4.72
N PRO A 15 -1.59 8.98 4.20
CA PRO A 15 -0.49 9.64 4.89
C PRO A 15 -0.85 11.10 5.23
N PRO A 16 -0.73 11.52 6.50
CA PRO A 16 -1.02 12.88 6.91
C PRO A 16 0.04 13.83 6.34
N LYS A 17 -0.38 15.04 5.93
CA LYS A 17 0.51 16.07 5.38
C LYS A 17 1.04 17.05 6.45
N THR A 18 0.55 16.97 7.68
CA THR A 18 0.94 17.86 8.78
C THR A 18 1.20 17.07 10.07
N PRO A 19 2.00 17.61 11.01
CA PRO A 19 2.24 17.00 12.31
C PRO A 19 0.96 16.77 13.13
N GLU A 20 0.03 17.71 13.10
CA GLU A 20 -1.27 17.60 13.80
C GLU A 20 -2.10 16.47 13.20
N GLY A 21 -2.07 16.33 11.88
CA GLY A 21 -2.69 15.20 11.17
C GLY A 21 -2.08 13.85 11.58
N ALA A 22 -0.75 13.80 11.78
CA ALA A 22 -0.07 12.59 12.23
C ALA A 22 -0.46 12.19 13.65
N GLN A 23 -0.55 13.15 14.57
CA GLN A 23 -1.04 12.91 15.93
C GLN A 23 -2.48 12.42 15.93
N LYS A 24 -3.37 13.07 15.16
CA LYS A 24 -4.76 12.66 15.04
C LYS A 24 -4.90 11.25 14.47
N LEU A 25 -4.12 10.92 13.43
CA LEU A 25 -4.12 9.58 12.84
C LEU A 25 -3.65 8.53 13.85
N GLN A 26 -2.61 8.83 14.65
CA GLN A 26 -2.18 7.95 15.73
C GLN A 26 -3.30 7.68 16.73
N THR A 27 -4.03 8.70 17.18
CA THR A 27 -5.19 8.51 18.08
C THR A 27 -6.27 7.63 17.45
N VAL A 28 -6.61 7.87 16.18
CA VAL A 28 -7.61 7.06 15.46
C VAL A 28 -7.17 5.60 15.36
N ARG A 29 -5.89 5.34 15.05
CA ARG A 29 -5.34 3.98 15.00
C ARG A 29 -5.52 3.23 16.33
N GLN A 30 -5.21 3.88 17.46
CA GLN A 30 -5.38 3.28 18.79
C GLN A 30 -6.82 2.86 19.09
N GLU A 31 -7.80 3.63 18.62
CA GLU A 31 -9.22 3.26 18.78
C GLU A 31 -9.59 2.09 17.87
N LEU A 32 -9.14 2.08 16.61
CA LEU A 32 -9.44 1.02 15.63
C LEU A 32 -8.74 -0.30 15.93
N TYR A 33 -7.57 -0.30 16.58
CA TYR A 33 -6.87 -1.50 17.04
C TYR A 33 -7.75 -2.39 17.95
N ARG A 34 -8.68 -1.81 18.69
CA ARG A 34 -9.62 -2.54 19.56
C ARG A 34 -10.54 -3.48 18.77
N LEU A 35 -10.74 -3.19 17.48
CA LEU A 35 -11.56 -4.00 16.56
C LEU A 35 -10.80 -5.21 16.00
N LYS A 36 -9.50 -5.37 16.32
CA LYS A 36 -8.64 -6.47 15.88
C LYS A 36 -8.71 -6.74 14.36
N PRO A 37 -8.51 -5.71 13.52
CA PRO A 37 -8.45 -5.92 12.08
C PRO A 37 -7.26 -6.81 11.70
N GLU A 38 -7.38 -7.50 10.58
CA GLU A 38 -6.31 -8.36 10.06
C GLU A 38 -5.08 -7.55 9.63
N PHE A 39 -5.30 -6.35 9.09
CA PHE A 39 -4.24 -5.44 8.68
C PHE A 39 -4.77 -4.02 8.48
N PHE A 40 -3.83 -3.08 8.32
CA PHE A 40 -4.09 -1.71 7.89
C PHE A 40 -3.38 -1.42 6.57
N SER A 41 -4.07 -0.87 5.57
CA SER A 41 -3.42 -0.35 4.36
C SER A 41 -3.09 1.14 4.52
N VAL A 42 -1.99 1.56 3.90
CA VAL A 42 -1.63 2.98 3.81
C VAL A 42 -1.48 3.35 2.34
N THR A 43 -2.25 4.34 1.90
CA THR A 43 -2.27 4.76 0.50
C THR A 43 -0.95 5.37 0.07
N TYR A 44 -0.65 5.25 -1.22
CA TYR A 44 0.51 5.84 -1.87
C TYR A 44 0.03 6.95 -2.79
N GLY A 45 0.53 8.17 -2.57
CA GLY A 45 0.12 9.32 -3.37
C GLY A 45 0.54 9.20 -4.83
N ALA A 46 -0.31 9.72 -5.72
CA ALA A 46 -0.05 9.74 -7.17
C ALA A 46 1.36 10.30 -7.47
N GLY A 47 2.07 9.63 -8.38
CA GLY A 47 3.43 9.99 -8.80
C GLY A 47 4.51 9.96 -7.69
N GLY A 48 4.28 9.25 -6.58
CA GLY A 48 5.28 9.10 -5.51
C GLY A 48 5.38 10.26 -4.52
N SER A 49 4.49 11.25 -4.63
CA SER A 49 4.49 12.49 -3.82
C SER A 49 4.39 12.29 -2.30
N THR A 50 4.00 11.11 -1.82
CA THR A 50 3.89 10.78 -0.38
C THR A 50 4.54 9.45 -0.02
N GLN A 51 5.52 9.01 -0.81
CA GLN A 51 6.24 7.76 -0.58
C GLN A 51 6.80 7.67 0.85
N ASP A 52 7.50 8.70 1.30
CA ASP A 52 8.12 8.73 2.63
C ASP A 52 7.06 8.68 3.74
N GLY A 53 5.94 9.39 3.55
CA GLY A 53 4.81 9.37 4.48
C GLY A 53 4.15 7.99 4.56
N THR A 54 4.03 7.28 3.43
CA THR A 54 3.50 5.92 3.37
C THR A 54 4.36 4.97 4.20
N LEU A 55 5.68 4.96 3.96
CA LEU A 55 6.61 4.11 4.69
C LEU A 55 6.64 4.44 6.19
N GLN A 56 6.62 5.71 6.56
CA GLN A 56 6.58 6.14 7.97
C GLN A 56 5.34 5.62 8.69
N GLN A 57 4.16 5.73 8.09
CA GLN A 57 2.93 5.23 8.71
C GLN A 57 2.94 3.71 8.80
N VAL A 58 3.35 3.01 7.75
CA VAL A 58 3.49 1.53 7.77
C VAL A 58 4.43 1.08 8.89
N GLN A 59 5.62 1.69 9.01
CA GLN A 59 6.56 1.39 10.08
C GLN A 59 6.00 1.70 11.47
N SER A 60 5.18 2.74 11.60
CA SER A 60 4.56 3.09 12.88
C SER A 60 3.54 2.04 13.30
N ILE A 61 2.69 1.58 12.37
CA ILE A 61 1.71 0.50 12.61
C ILE A 61 2.43 -0.81 12.99
N LEU A 62 3.49 -1.17 12.26
CA LEU A 62 4.29 -2.37 12.56
C LEU A 62 4.96 -2.29 13.94
N LYS A 63 5.53 -1.13 14.31
CA LYS A 63 6.11 -0.91 15.65
C LYS A 63 5.08 -0.97 16.77
N GLU A 64 3.83 -0.63 16.46
CA GLU A 64 2.70 -0.73 17.38
C GLU A 64 2.14 -2.16 17.48
N GLY A 65 2.70 -3.12 16.72
CA GLY A 65 2.38 -4.54 16.82
C GLY A 65 1.25 -5.03 15.91
N PHE A 66 0.87 -4.25 14.89
CA PHE A 66 -0.19 -4.59 13.94
C PHE A 66 0.38 -4.79 12.54
N ASP A 67 -0.24 -5.68 11.76
CA ASP A 67 0.14 -5.89 10.37
C ASP A 67 -0.26 -4.67 9.52
N ALA A 68 0.65 -4.25 8.64
CA ALA A 68 0.48 -3.09 7.78
C ALA A 68 0.87 -3.40 6.33
N ALA A 69 0.15 -2.79 5.39
CA ALA A 69 0.35 -2.96 3.96
C ALA A 69 0.52 -1.60 3.26
N PRO A 70 1.69 -1.29 2.67
CA PRO A 70 1.79 -0.15 1.79
C PRO A 70 0.99 -0.40 0.51
N HIS A 71 0.33 0.64 0.01
CA HIS A 71 0.01 0.70 -1.41
C HIS A 71 1.31 0.89 -2.19
N PHE A 72 1.38 0.28 -3.35
CA PHE A 72 2.58 0.32 -4.19
C PHE A 72 2.18 0.44 -5.67
N SER A 73 2.61 1.53 -6.32
CA SER A 73 2.12 1.90 -7.66
C SER A 73 3.18 1.84 -8.77
N CYS A 74 2.73 1.56 -9.99
CA CYS A 74 3.53 1.52 -11.22
C CYS A 74 4.04 2.91 -11.68
N ILE A 75 3.28 3.98 -11.40
CA ILE A 75 3.58 5.31 -11.95
C ILE A 75 4.87 5.88 -11.35
N GLY A 76 5.80 6.26 -12.21
CA GLY A 76 7.06 6.89 -11.82
C GLY A 76 8.12 5.93 -11.25
N THR A 77 7.89 4.61 -11.30
CA THR A 77 8.84 3.62 -10.79
C THR A 77 9.57 2.85 -11.90
N THR A 78 10.83 2.49 -11.64
CA THR A 78 11.66 1.60 -12.46
C THR A 78 11.87 0.29 -11.70
N ARG A 79 12.31 -0.78 -12.37
CA ARG A 79 12.67 -2.05 -11.69
C ARG A 79 13.70 -1.85 -10.57
N ALA A 80 14.63 -0.92 -10.74
CA ALA A 80 15.63 -0.59 -9.72
C ALA A 80 15.00 0.02 -8.47
N ILE A 81 14.08 0.98 -8.64
CA ILE A 81 13.34 1.60 -7.54
C ILE A 81 12.46 0.56 -6.85
N VAL A 82 11.78 -0.30 -7.62
CA VAL A 82 10.98 -1.40 -7.07
C VAL A 82 11.82 -2.30 -6.17
N ARG A 83 12.99 -2.74 -6.64
CA ARG A 83 13.90 -3.58 -5.86
C ARG A 83 14.34 -2.91 -4.55
N GLU A 84 14.70 -1.63 -4.61
CA GLU A 84 15.09 -0.86 -3.44
C GLU A 84 13.96 -0.76 -2.42
N GLN A 85 12.74 -0.45 -2.88
CA GLN A 85 11.57 -0.36 -2.02
C GLN A 85 11.19 -1.71 -1.41
N LEU A 86 11.25 -2.80 -2.17
CA LEU A 86 11.01 -4.15 -1.64
C LEU A 86 12.00 -4.51 -0.54
N SER A 87 13.28 -4.16 -0.70
CA SER A 87 14.29 -4.33 0.34
C SER A 87 13.97 -3.51 1.60
N ALA A 88 13.54 -2.25 1.44
CA ALA A 88 13.15 -1.39 2.55
C ALA A 88 11.90 -1.91 3.28
N PHE A 89 10.89 -2.38 2.54
CA PHE A 89 9.68 -2.98 3.10
C PHE A 89 9.99 -4.25 3.87
N LYS A 90 10.78 -5.16 3.28
CA LYS A 90 11.22 -6.39 3.94
C LYS A 90 11.98 -6.11 5.23
N THR A 91 12.95 -5.20 5.18
CA THR A 91 13.74 -4.80 6.37
C THR A 91 12.87 -4.17 7.45
N SER A 92 11.80 -3.49 7.07
CA SER A 92 10.83 -2.88 8.00
C SER A 92 9.85 -3.90 8.61
N GLY A 93 9.85 -5.16 8.15
CA GLY A 93 8.93 -6.21 8.62
C GLY A 93 7.59 -6.26 7.89
N VAL A 94 7.46 -5.59 6.75
CA VAL A 94 6.25 -5.67 5.90
C VAL A 94 6.15 -7.07 5.31
N ARG A 95 4.98 -7.68 5.41
CA ARG A 95 4.66 -9.01 4.83
C ARG A 95 3.48 -8.98 3.86
N ARG A 96 2.81 -7.84 3.71
CA ARG A 96 1.63 -7.62 2.87
C ARG A 96 1.75 -6.31 2.12
N MET A 97 1.27 -6.23 0.88
CA MET A 97 1.18 -4.99 0.11
C MET A 97 -0.02 -4.97 -0.83
N VAL A 98 -0.42 -3.77 -1.26
CA VAL A 98 -1.48 -3.58 -2.27
C VAL A 98 -0.83 -3.05 -3.55
N ALA A 99 -0.71 -3.90 -4.56
CA ALA A 99 -0.11 -3.54 -5.85
C ALA A 99 -1.15 -2.90 -6.77
N LEU A 100 -0.85 -1.69 -7.25
CA LEU A 100 -1.75 -0.87 -8.04
C LEU A 100 -1.05 -0.36 -9.29
N ARG A 101 -1.83 -0.03 -10.33
CA ARG A 101 -1.30 0.77 -11.44
C ARG A 101 -0.97 2.18 -10.94
N GLY A 102 -1.92 2.77 -10.21
CA GLY A 102 -1.90 4.18 -9.84
C GLY A 102 -2.53 5.07 -10.92
N ASP A 103 -2.63 6.35 -10.56
CA ASP A 103 -3.20 7.40 -11.41
C ASP A 103 -2.09 8.23 -12.05
N LEU A 104 -2.30 8.61 -13.31
CA LEU A 104 -1.40 9.54 -13.99
C LEU A 104 -1.51 10.93 -13.33
N PRO A 105 -0.38 11.62 -13.06
CA PRO A 105 -0.41 13.02 -12.65
C PRO A 105 -1.20 13.86 -13.66
N SER A 106 -1.97 14.82 -13.19
CA SER A 106 -2.76 15.72 -14.04
C SER A 106 -1.84 16.47 -15.03
N GLY A 107 -1.82 16.01 -16.28
CA GLY A 107 -1.24 16.71 -17.42
C GLY A 107 -0.08 16.01 -18.12
N HIS A 108 0.94 15.50 -17.41
CA HIS A 108 2.17 15.01 -18.05
C HIS A 108 2.92 14.01 -17.17
N GLY A 109 2.40 12.79 -17.03
CA GLY A 109 3.15 11.68 -16.42
C GLY A 109 3.80 10.84 -17.51
N THR A 110 5.10 10.57 -17.40
CA THR A 110 5.70 9.46 -18.14
C THR A 110 5.18 8.16 -17.52
N PHE A 111 4.70 7.25 -18.36
CA PHE A 111 4.58 5.85 -17.93
C PHE A 111 5.98 5.42 -17.45
N GLY A 112 6.05 4.87 -16.23
CA GLY A 112 7.28 4.23 -15.75
C GLY A 112 7.60 3.00 -16.59
N GLU A 113 8.42 2.09 -16.06
CA GLU A 113 8.68 0.81 -16.73
C GLU A 113 7.47 -0.14 -16.73
N PHE A 114 6.43 0.20 -15.97
CA PHE A 114 5.23 -0.61 -15.77
C PHE A 114 3.99 0.15 -16.25
N ARG A 115 3.23 -0.47 -17.16
CA ARG A 115 1.97 0.00 -17.73
C ARG A 115 0.75 -0.51 -16.95
N TYR A 116 0.86 -1.72 -16.40
CA TYR A 116 -0.23 -2.40 -15.69
C TYR A 116 0.21 -2.87 -14.31
N ALA A 117 -0.75 -2.95 -13.37
CA ALA A 117 -0.52 -3.51 -12.04
C ALA A 117 0.04 -4.94 -12.09
N SER A 118 -0.36 -5.74 -13.08
CA SER A 118 0.13 -7.11 -13.28
C SER A 118 1.64 -7.17 -13.51
N GLU A 119 2.22 -6.23 -14.26
CA GLU A 119 3.66 -6.19 -14.52
C GLU A 119 4.45 -5.84 -13.25
N LEU A 120 3.87 -5.00 -12.38
CA LEU A 120 4.44 -4.74 -11.05
C LEU A 120 4.37 -6.00 -10.16
N VAL A 121 3.25 -6.73 -10.17
CA VAL A 121 3.12 -8.00 -9.43
C VAL A 121 4.17 -9.01 -9.91
N GLU A 122 4.35 -9.16 -11.22
CA GLU A 122 5.40 -10.02 -11.79
C GLU A 122 6.79 -9.61 -11.33
N CYS A 123 7.09 -8.31 -11.34
CA CYS A 123 8.37 -7.80 -10.86
C CYS A 123 8.57 -8.10 -9.36
N ILE A 124 7.55 -7.88 -8.53
CA ILE A 124 7.62 -8.19 -7.10
C ILE A 124 7.93 -9.67 -6.89
N ARG A 125 7.23 -10.56 -7.61
CA ARG A 125 7.47 -12.01 -7.53
C ARG A 125 8.86 -12.41 -8.00
N GLN A 126 9.37 -11.80 -9.07
CA GLN A 126 10.74 -12.05 -9.55
C GLN A 126 11.80 -11.63 -8.52
N GLU A 127 11.60 -10.50 -7.84
CA GLU A 127 12.59 -9.93 -6.91
C GLU A 127 12.50 -10.52 -5.49
N SER A 128 11.33 -11.02 -5.09
CA SER A 128 11.06 -11.39 -3.68
C SER A 128 10.40 -12.75 -3.47
N GLY A 129 10.01 -13.46 -4.54
CA GLY A 129 9.29 -14.73 -4.44
C GLY A 129 7.98 -14.58 -3.66
N ASP A 130 7.78 -15.44 -2.66
CA ASP A 130 6.57 -15.48 -1.83
C ASP A 130 6.69 -14.67 -0.52
N GLU A 131 7.72 -13.82 -0.40
CA GLU A 131 7.94 -12.99 0.81
C GLU A 131 6.72 -12.14 1.17
N PHE A 132 6.04 -11.60 0.16
CA PHE A 132 4.89 -10.72 0.35
C PHE A 132 3.57 -11.38 -0.06
N HIS A 133 2.56 -11.25 0.79
CA HIS A 133 1.17 -11.35 0.38
C HIS A 133 0.80 -10.12 -0.46
N ILE A 134 0.21 -10.32 -1.64
CA ILE A 134 -0.08 -9.23 -2.58
C ILE A 134 -1.59 -9.17 -2.80
N GLU A 135 -2.17 -8.02 -2.49
CA GLU A 135 -3.52 -7.63 -2.88
C GLU A 135 -3.48 -6.79 -4.17
N VAL A 136 -4.55 -6.82 -4.95
CA VAL A 136 -4.71 -6.01 -6.17
C VAL A 136 -6.09 -5.36 -6.22
N GLY A 137 -6.19 -4.21 -6.88
CA GLY A 137 -7.46 -3.52 -7.07
C GLY A 137 -8.42 -4.29 -7.99
N CYS A 138 -9.71 -4.32 -7.64
CA CYS A 138 -10.78 -4.89 -8.44
C CYS A 138 -11.93 -3.88 -8.56
N TYR A 139 -12.56 -3.80 -9.74
CA TYR A 139 -13.62 -2.84 -10.03
C TYR A 139 -14.88 -3.60 -10.48
N PRO A 140 -15.85 -3.85 -9.56
CA PRO A 140 -17.04 -4.63 -9.87
C PRO A 140 -17.92 -4.04 -10.98
N GLU A 141 -17.93 -2.73 -11.12
CA GLU A 141 -18.75 -1.99 -12.09
C GLU A 141 -18.07 -1.82 -13.47
N ALA A 142 -16.93 -2.47 -13.68
CA ALA A 142 -16.00 -2.29 -14.80
C ALA A 142 -15.42 -0.87 -14.90
N VAL A 143 -14.12 -0.78 -15.16
CA VAL A 143 -13.46 0.51 -15.40
C VAL A 143 -13.79 0.95 -16.83
N SER A 144 -14.42 2.11 -16.99
CA SER A 144 -14.59 2.73 -18.31
C SER A 144 -13.22 3.12 -18.86
N TYR A 145 -12.76 2.43 -19.91
CA TYR A 145 -11.50 2.70 -20.61
C TYR A 145 -11.52 4.00 -21.44
N THR A 146 -12.58 4.82 -21.34
CA THR A 146 -12.85 5.92 -22.29
C THR A 146 -11.94 7.14 -22.12
N HIS A 147 -11.08 7.19 -21.09
CA HIS A 147 -10.18 8.33 -20.83
C HIS A 147 -8.74 7.95 -20.43
N LEU A 148 -8.20 6.85 -20.97
CA LEU A 148 -6.76 6.54 -20.88
C LEU A 148 -6.02 6.93 -22.16
#